data_AF-A0A383VWL8-F1
#
_entry.id   AF-A0A383VWL8-F1
#
_cell.length_a   1.000
_cell.length_b   1.000
_cell.length_c   1.000
_cell.angle_alpha   90.00
_cell.angle_beta   90.00
_cell.angle_gamma   90.00
#
_symmetry.space_group_name_H-M   'P 1'
#
loop_
_entity.id
_entity.type
_entity.pdbx_description
1 polymer ?
#
loop_
_entity_poly.entity_id
_entity_poly.type
_entity_poly.pdbx_seq_one_letter_code
_entity_poly.pdbx_strand_id
1 'polypeptide(L)'
;MSNPHRPASAWLTQLQRAKTENTSSIKPKITIQDIAERANTGTDADANASSSVLLPTSPKSIEACFRLGIDPLELAFKPQTAFKKPGESDELVNMRFQHHEQLRQERLKALLEERKKLVEGGAESGHSHARSASNGGPASNGGVDPEITSVMIEKEKHKLEVLKRRQERDIQQMLQYEITRKQLLEKQQKKIEALEARAAELQKQKVEHEKAWAAAQRERELQKLAEEQERDKEAAQIAAERYRREREMQRKEAEEARQRKKQAFLKEMERREKVEEARRETERILAAQEAEVAARKAAMEARDKARLDRMAKEATERAAANAAKKKKAEERIAAALDMNTKILHQKRSDFERREAASEVRRREMEAEHKRQDELRHQAEAAKEAERKAKYELALAREEERKMSIQERANNKEHMLAMVNAERKATNDRKRIERELFDSLRRDKVDSIQKMQAYQRQLLLEKIMDENEKTAQLLAQRQFIQEQRKAANMSASLHRNKVNQLMESMKNIHNIEKLAPGGTVDVSQLTAQLGSL
;
A
#
# COMPACT_ATOMS: atom_id res chain seq x y z
N MET A 1 21.94 3.70 1.84
CA MET A 1 23.13 3.15 1.18
C MET A 1 24.00 2.57 2.27
N SER A 2 24.00 1.24 2.38
CA SER A 2 24.86 0.52 3.31
C SER A 2 26.29 0.69 2.81
N ASN A 3 27.22 1.11 3.69
CA ASN A 3 28.64 0.96 3.36
C ASN A 3 28.81 -0.50 2.90
N PRO A 4 29.42 -0.76 1.74
CA PRO A 4 29.52 -2.12 1.22
C PRO A 4 30.09 -3.01 2.32
N HIS A 5 29.27 -3.96 2.78
CA HIS A 5 29.61 -4.83 3.90
C HIS A 5 30.95 -5.47 3.59
N ARG A 6 31.95 -5.11 4.38
CA ARG A 6 33.28 -5.63 4.19
C ARG A 6 33.42 -6.94 4.95
N PRO A 7 33.76 -8.04 4.28
CA PRO A 7 33.90 -9.32 4.95
C PRO A 7 35.00 -9.25 6.01
N ALA A 8 34.80 -9.95 7.13
CA ALA A 8 35.70 -9.92 8.28
C ALA A 8 37.15 -10.27 7.91
N SER A 9 37.37 -11.16 6.93
CA SER A 9 38.71 -11.51 6.42
C SER A 9 39.41 -10.33 5.76
N ALA A 10 38.73 -9.61 4.86
CA ALA A 10 39.31 -8.46 4.16
C ALA A 10 39.58 -7.28 5.11
N TRP A 11 38.69 -7.07 6.09
CA TRP A 11 38.88 -6.10 7.17
C TRP A 11 40.14 -6.42 7.98
N LEU A 12 40.27 -7.67 8.41
CA LEU A 12 41.40 -8.15 9.20
C LEU A 12 42.71 -8.02 8.44
N THR A 13 42.78 -8.50 7.19
CA THR A 13 43.99 -8.39 6.35
C THR A 13 44.41 -6.93 6.14
N GLN A 14 43.48 -5.99 5.90
CA GLN A 14 43.87 -4.60 5.71
C GLN A 14 44.39 -3.97 7.00
N LEU A 15 43.74 -4.20 8.15
CA LEU A 15 44.22 -3.65 9.42
C LEU A 15 45.57 -4.25 9.82
N GLN A 16 45.81 -5.53 9.53
CA GLN A 16 47.11 -6.15 9.75
C GLN A 16 48.19 -5.59 8.83
N ARG A 17 47.84 -5.34 7.56
CA ARG A 17 48.73 -4.65 6.63
C ARG A 17 49.07 -3.24 7.13
N ALA A 18 48.08 -2.48 7.61
CA ALA A 18 48.31 -1.17 8.22
C ALA A 18 49.17 -1.26 9.49
N LYS A 19 49.01 -2.32 10.30
CA LYS A 19 49.81 -2.57 11.51
C LYS A 19 51.28 -2.85 11.18
N THR A 20 51.54 -3.65 10.14
CA THR A 20 52.88 -4.09 9.72
C THR A 20 53.63 -3.07 8.87
N GLU A 21 52.93 -2.37 7.97
CA GLU A 21 53.51 -1.28 7.18
C GLU A 21 54.03 -0.16 8.10
N ASN A 22 53.34 0.11 9.22
CA ASN A 22 53.70 1.20 10.10
C ASN A 22 54.67 0.84 11.24
N THR A 23 54.87 -0.45 11.57
CA THR A 23 56.03 -0.85 12.38
C THR A 23 57.35 -0.63 11.65
N SER A 24 57.31 -0.53 10.32
CA SER A 24 58.49 -0.44 9.46
C SER A 24 58.70 0.94 8.81
N SER A 25 57.73 1.86 8.95
CA SER A 25 57.70 3.16 8.25
C SER A 25 58.04 4.33 9.17
N ILE A 26 58.75 5.34 8.64
CA ILE A 26 59.14 6.60 9.31
C ILE A 26 57.96 7.61 9.37
N LYS A 27 56.84 7.35 8.71
CA LYS A 27 55.69 8.27 8.65
C LYS A 27 55.03 8.50 10.03
N PRO A 28 54.49 9.71 10.29
CA PRO A 28 53.82 10.02 11.54
C PRO A 28 52.61 9.10 11.78
N LYS A 29 52.49 8.61 13.02
CA LYS A 29 51.44 7.66 13.43
C LYS A 29 50.12 8.40 13.60
N ILE A 30 49.12 8.04 12.80
CA ILE A 30 47.76 8.55 12.91
C ILE A 30 47.01 7.69 13.94
N THR A 31 46.51 8.34 14.98
CA THR A 31 45.74 7.73 16.07
C THR A 31 44.24 7.93 15.84
N ILE A 32 43.41 7.18 16.58
CA ILE A 32 41.96 7.40 16.61
C ILE A 32 41.62 8.83 17.07
N GLN A 33 42.43 9.41 17.96
CA GLN A 33 42.26 10.79 18.43
C GLN A 33 42.46 11.78 17.29
N ASP A 34 43.50 11.61 16.47
CA ASP A 34 43.75 12.47 15.31
C ASP A 34 42.62 12.36 14.26
N ILE A 35 42.05 11.16 14.11
CA ILE A 35 40.89 10.93 13.23
C ILE A 35 39.64 11.63 13.81
N ALA A 36 39.41 11.53 15.12
CA ALA A 36 38.28 12.19 15.77
C ALA A 36 38.37 13.71 15.66
N GLU A 37 39.56 14.29 15.86
CA GLU A 37 39.80 15.73 15.75
C GLU A 37 39.59 16.21 14.32
N ARG A 38 40.18 15.53 13.33
CA ARG A 38 40.00 15.88 11.90
C ARG A 38 38.55 15.77 11.44
N ALA A 39 37.84 14.76 11.95
CA ALA A 39 36.45 14.53 11.57
C ALA A 39 35.47 15.49 12.28
N ASN A 40 35.91 16.22 13.30
CA ASN A 40 35.17 17.32 13.92
C ASN A 40 35.49 18.68 13.27
N THR A 41 36.66 18.83 12.64
CA THR A 41 37.08 20.07 11.95
C THR A 41 36.72 20.11 10.46
N GLY A 42 36.15 19.03 9.92
CA GLY A 42 35.92 18.85 8.49
C GLY A 42 34.92 19.84 7.89
N THR A 43 35.44 20.82 7.15
CA THR A 43 34.75 21.55 6.09
C THR A 43 34.34 20.59 4.95
N ASP A 44 33.23 20.89 4.26
CA ASP A 44 32.62 20.05 3.21
C ASP A 44 33.56 19.67 2.03
N ALA A 45 34.74 20.28 1.93
CA ALA A 45 35.73 20.06 0.87
C ALA A 45 36.44 18.69 0.95
N ASP A 46 36.48 18.06 2.13
CA ASP A 46 37.18 16.78 2.36
C ASP A 46 36.24 15.56 2.41
N ALA A 47 34.96 15.70 2.09
CA ALA A 47 33.98 14.60 2.09
C ALA A 47 34.32 13.45 1.11
N ASN A 48 35.29 13.67 0.22
CA ASN A 48 35.81 12.67 -0.73
C ASN A 48 37.27 12.29 -0.46
N ALA A 49 37.81 12.63 0.73
CA ALA A 49 39.16 12.26 1.12
C ALA A 49 39.30 10.73 1.12
N SER A 50 40.23 10.24 0.30
CA SER A 50 40.53 8.83 0.07
C SER A 50 40.51 7.98 1.34
N SER A 51 39.96 6.76 1.23
CA SER A 51 39.85 5.74 2.30
C SER A 51 41.15 5.48 3.08
N SER A 52 42.31 5.81 2.52
CA SER A 52 43.63 5.77 3.17
C SER A 52 43.85 6.82 4.26
N VAL A 53 43.16 7.96 4.23
CA VAL A 53 43.31 9.05 5.22
C VAL A 53 42.65 8.70 6.57
N LEU A 54 41.69 7.77 6.55
CA LEU A 54 40.87 7.42 7.71
C LEU A 54 41.29 6.10 8.40
N LEU A 55 42.35 5.46 7.91
CA LEU A 55 42.89 4.25 8.52
C LEU A 55 43.88 4.64 9.64
N PRO A 56 43.62 4.28 10.91
CA PRO A 56 44.58 4.50 11.99
C PRO A 56 45.83 3.68 11.71
N THR A 57 47.00 4.30 11.86
CA THR A 57 48.29 3.64 11.68
C THR A 57 48.98 3.36 13.02
N SER A 58 48.49 3.93 14.12
CA SER A 58 49.02 3.63 15.46
C SER A 58 48.68 2.18 15.90
N PRO A 59 49.66 1.37 16.35
CA PRO A 59 49.41 -0.02 16.73
C PRO A 59 48.33 -0.21 17.79
N LYS A 60 48.30 0.66 18.82
CA LYS A 60 47.27 0.61 19.89
C LYS A 60 45.89 1.01 19.37
N SER A 61 45.84 1.89 18.37
CA SER A 61 44.58 2.28 17.73
C SER A 61 44.03 1.16 16.84
N ILE A 62 44.89 0.48 16.07
CA ILE A 62 44.49 -0.69 15.29
C ILE A 62 44.03 -1.81 16.21
N GLU A 63 44.72 -2.03 17.34
CA GLU A 63 44.35 -3.02 18.35
C GLU A 63 42.98 -2.75 18.98
N ALA A 64 42.66 -1.48 19.28
CA ALA A 64 41.34 -1.10 19.75
C ALA A 64 40.24 -1.41 18.71
N CYS A 65 40.51 -1.15 17.41
CA CYS A 65 39.59 -1.52 16.34
C CYS A 65 39.39 -3.03 16.25
N PHE A 66 40.45 -3.82 16.41
CA PHE A 66 40.36 -5.29 16.41
C PHE A 66 39.50 -5.84 17.56
N ARG A 67 39.70 -5.32 18.78
CA ARG A 67 38.96 -5.77 19.97
C ARG A 67 37.47 -5.46 19.91
N LEU A 68 37.10 -4.31 19.37
CA LEU A 68 35.69 -3.90 19.24
C LEU A 68 35.04 -4.37 17.93
N GLY A 69 35.81 -4.87 16.97
CA GLY A 69 35.32 -5.24 15.64
C GLY A 69 34.75 -4.05 14.85
N ILE A 70 35.27 -2.84 15.10
CA ILE A 70 34.82 -1.61 14.42
C ILE A 70 35.70 -1.37 13.19
N ASP A 71 35.08 -1.02 12.06
CA ASP A 71 35.81 -0.61 10.86
C ASP A 71 36.14 0.89 10.93
N PRO A 72 37.41 1.30 10.78
CA PRO A 72 37.77 2.72 10.74
C PRO A 72 37.04 3.53 9.68
N LEU A 73 36.64 2.91 8.56
CA LEU A 73 35.89 3.59 7.49
C LEU A 73 34.48 4.00 7.92
N GLU A 74 33.93 3.39 8.98
CA GLU A 74 32.64 3.78 9.57
C GLU A 74 32.76 5.05 10.42
N LEU A 75 33.98 5.50 10.75
CA LEU A 75 34.23 6.72 11.52
C LEU A 75 34.25 7.97 10.63
N ALA A 76 34.16 7.80 9.31
CA ALA A 76 34.09 8.87 8.34
C ALA A 76 32.83 9.72 8.56
N PHE A 77 33.01 11.04 8.68
CA PHE A 77 31.88 11.97 8.66
C PHE A 77 31.22 11.96 7.27
N LYS A 78 29.88 11.97 7.23
CA LYS A 78 29.11 12.02 5.99
C LYS A 78 28.10 13.16 6.08
N PRO A 79 28.10 14.12 5.14
CA PRO A 79 27.17 15.24 5.18
C PRO A 79 25.73 14.77 4.92
N GLN A 80 24.74 15.56 5.36
CA GLN A 80 23.31 15.23 5.20
C GLN A 80 22.93 15.00 3.73
N THR A 81 23.59 15.69 2.79
CA THR A 81 23.41 15.53 1.35
C THR A 81 23.68 14.12 0.86
N ALA A 82 24.60 13.39 1.49
CA ALA A 82 24.92 12.00 1.15
C ALA A 82 23.78 11.01 1.48
N PHE A 83 22.81 11.41 2.31
CA PHE A 83 21.66 10.58 2.71
C PHE A 83 20.38 10.89 1.93
N LYS A 84 20.40 11.91 1.06
CA LYS A 84 19.23 12.37 0.30
C LYS A 84 18.98 11.44 -0.89
N LYS A 85 17.79 10.84 -0.97
CA LYS A 85 17.32 10.10 -2.15
C LYS A 85 16.36 10.96 -2.99
N PRO A 86 16.22 10.70 -4.30
CA PRO A 86 15.25 11.41 -5.14
C PRO A 86 13.81 11.26 -4.60
N GLY A 87 13.12 12.39 -4.41
CA GLY A 87 11.72 12.41 -3.98
C GLY A 87 11.47 12.16 -2.49
N GLU A 88 12.51 12.18 -1.65
CA GLU A 88 12.39 11.93 -0.21
C GLU A 88 12.34 13.23 0.60
N SER A 89 11.54 13.25 1.68
CA SER A 89 11.42 14.41 2.58
C SER A 89 12.70 14.65 3.35
N ASP A 90 13.07 15.93 3.54
CA ASP A 90 14.27 16.33 4.29
C ASP A 90 14.24 15.85 5.75
N GLU A 91 13.06 15.63 6.33
CA GLU A 91 12.90 15.04 7.67
C GLU A 91 13.44 13.60 7.74
N LEU A 92 13.14 12.79 6.72
CA LEU A 92 13.61 11.40 6.65
C LEU A 92 15.11 11.33 6.38
N VAL A 93 15.64 12.31 5.64
CA VAL A 93 17.08 12.47 5.42
C VAL A 93 17.76 12.84 6.74
N ASN A 94 17.21 13.80 7.48
CA ASN A 94 17.71 14.20 8.79
C ASN A 94 17.71 13.02 9.78
N MET A 95 16.65 12.21 9.80
CA MET A 95 16.59 11.00 10.65
C MET A 95 17.74 10.02 10.36
N ARG A 96 18.04 9.75 9.09
CA ARG A 96 19.18 8.87 8.72
C ARG A 96 20.52 9.48 9.06
N PHE A 97 20.68 10.78 8.83
CA PHE A 97 21.90 11.51 9.18
C PHE A 97 22.15 11.48 10.68
N GLN A 98 21.15 11.84 11.50
CA GLN A 98 21.24 11.82 12.97
C GLN A 98 21.60 10.43 13.49
N HIS A 99 20.95 9.38 12.99
CA HIS A 99 21.27 8.00 13.39
C HIS A 99 22.71 7.62 13.02
N HIS A 100 23.18 7.95 11.82
CA HIS A 100 24.55 7.66 11.40
C HIS A 100 25.58 8.43 12.26
N GLU A 101 25.32 9.70 12.52
CA GLU A 101 26.21 10.56 13.31
C GLU A 101 26.25 10.15 14.78
N GLN A 102 25.10 9.80 15.38
CA GLN A 102 25.05 9.23 16.74
C GLN A 102 25.87 7.94 16.83
N LEU A 103 25.66 7.00 15.91
CA LEU A 103 26.39 5.74 15.88
C LEU A 103 27.90 5.94 15.67
N ARG A 104 28.28 6.89 14.82
CA ARG A 104 29.69 7.30 14.62
C ARG A 104 30.30 7.82 15.92
N GLN A 105 29.62 8.72 16.62
CA GLN A 105 30.09 9.29 17.89
C GLN A 105 30.22 8.22 18.98
N GLU A 106 29.25 7.32 19.09
CA GLU A 106 29.30 6.18 20.03
C GLU A 106 30.50 5.26 19.74
N ARG A 107 30.73 4.92 18.47
CA ARG A 107 31.88 4.10 18.04
C ARG A 107 33.21 4.80 18.32
N LEU A 108 33.32 6.09 18.02
CA LEU A 108 34.51 6.89 18.33
C LEU A 108 34.80 6.90 19.83
N LYS A 109 33.78 7.14 20.65
CA LYS A 109 33.91 7.13 22.12
C LYS A 109 34.39 5.76 22.63
N ALA A 110 33.77 4.67 22.18
CA ALA A 110 34.16 3.32 22.58
C ALA A 110 35.61 3.00 22.18
N LEU A 111 36.03 3.42 20.98
CA LEU A 111 37.40 3.24 20.51
C LEU A 111 38.43 4.05 21.30
N LEU A 112 38.08 5.29 21.68
CA LEU A 112 38.94 6.13 22.52
C LEU A 112 39.11 5.54 23.92
N GLU A 113 38.02 5.04 24.51
CA GLU A 113 38.05 4.36 25.81
C GLU A 113 38.90 3.08 25.75
N GLU A 114 38.73 2.24 24.72
CA GLU A 114 39.52 1.01 24.57
C GLU A 114 41.00 1.30 24.29
N ARG A 115 41.30 2.32 23.47
CA ARG A 115 42.67 2.81 23.27
C ARG A 115 43.27 3.28 24.58
N LYS A 116 42.53 4.04 25.40
CA LYS A 116 43.00 4.50 26.70
C LYS A 116 43.35 3.33 27.61
N LYS A 117 42.49 2.30 27.70
CA LYS A 117 42.78 1.06 28.43
C LYS A 117 44.04 0.35 27.92
N LEU A 118 44.27 0.31 26.61
CA LEU A 118 45.49 -0.26 26.02
C LEU A 118 46.75 0.58 26.30
N VAL A 119 46.60 1.88 26.45
CA VAL A 119 47.69 2.78 26.81
C VAL A 119 48.06 2.60 28.29
N GLU A 120 47.06 2.63 29.17
CA GLU A 120 47.20 2.52 30.62
C GLU A 120 47.60 1.10 31.06
N GLY A 121 46.88 0.06 30.59
CA GLY A 121 47.19 -1.33 30.90
C GLY A 121 48.51 -1.84 30.30
N GLY A 122 49.04 -1.13 29.29
CA GLY A 122 50.36 -1.38 28.73
C GLY A 122 51.52 -0.93 29.62
N ALA A 123 51.27 -0.10 30.65
CA ALA A 123 52.27 0.26 31.66
C ALA A 123 52.42 -0.81 32.76
N GLU A 124 51.44 -1.70 32.94
CA GLU A 124 51.45 -2.73 33.99
C GLU A 124 51.58 -4.19 33.47
N SER A 125 51.65 -4.40 32.15
CA SER A 125 51.71 -5.75 31.55
C SER A 125 53.13 -6.30 31.35
N GLY A 126 54.11 -5.79 32.10
CA GLY A 126 55.36 -6.50 32.34
C GLY A 126 55.27 -7.22 33.67
N HIS A 127 55.05 -8.55 33.65
CA HIS A 127 54.88 -9.47 34.80
C HIS A 127 53.43 -9.65 35.29
N SER A 128 52.76 -10.72 34.86
CA SER A 128 51.91 -11.55 35.75
C SER A 128 51.09 -12.63 35.02
N HIS A 129 51.75 -13.65 34.49
CA HIS A 129 51.14 -15.00 34.41
C HIS A 129 52.19 -16.08 34.73
N ALA A 130 52.74 -15.99 35.94
CA ALA A 130 53.41 -17.11 36.61
C ALA A 130 52.82 -17.23 38.02
N ARG A 131 51.67 -17.91 38.13
CA ARG A 131 51.18 -18.46 39.38
C ARG A 131 51.31 -19.98 39.30
N SER A 132 52.45 -20.51 39.75
CA SER A 132 52.49 -21.83 40.36
C SER A 132 53.45 -21.79 41.54
N ALA A 133 52.81 -21.86 42.71
CA ALA A 133 53.33 -21.92 44.05
C ALA A 133 54.46 -22.95 44.25
N SER A 134 55.52 -22.49 44.92
CA SER A 134 56.22 -23.12 46.06
C SER A 134 56.29 -24.65 46.15
N ASN A 135 57.51 -25.19 46.12
CA ASN A 135 58.09 -25.74 47.36
C ASN A 135 59.61 -25.86 47.25
N GLY A 136 60.33 -25.16 48.13
CA GLY A 136 61.76 -25.35 48.36
C GLY A 136 62.00 -26.34 49.50
N GLY A 137 63.11 -27.08 49.43
CA GLY A 137 63.65 -27.92 50.50
C GLY A 137 64.84 -28.76 50.02
N PRO A 138 65.85 -29.02 50.87
CA PRO A 138 67.24 -28.75 50.54
C PRO A 138 68.10 -29.99 50.24
N ALA A 139 69.30 -29.73 49.72
CA ALA A 139 70.38 -30.69 49.54
C ALA A 139 70.85 -31.29 50.88
N SER A 140 71.01 -32.62 50.93
CA SER A 140 71.98 -33.28 51.80
C SER A 140 72.48 -34.58 51.16
N ASN A 141 73.60 -35.04 51.69
CA ASN A 141 74.67 -35.80 51.08
C ASN A 141 74.54 -37.31 51.37
N GLY A 142 74.96 -38.16 50.42
CA GLY A 142 75.57 -39.48 50.65
C GLY A 142 74.70 -40.64 51.16
N GLY A 143 74.88 -41.81 50.54
CA GLY A 143 74.53 -43.10 51.14
C GLY A 143 73.83 -44.07 50.19
N VAL A 144 74.59 -45.05 49.69
CA VAL A 144 74.10 -46.21 48.95
C VAL A 144 73.56 -47.22 49.96
N ASP A 145 72.32 -47.70 49.82
CA ASP A 145 71.89 -49.02 50.30
C ASP A 145 70.55 -49.51 49.69
N PRO A 146 70.32 -50.85 49.62
CA PRO A 146 69.39 -51.50 48.69
C PRO A 146 67.97 -51.68 49.27
N GLU A 147 67.28 -50.57 49.54
CA GLU A 147 65.86 -50.56 49.98
C GLU A 147 64.95 -49.90 48.91
N ILE A 148 65.38 -49.92 47.65
CA ILE A 148 64.77 -49.15 46.54
C ILE A 148 63.55 -49.86 45.92
N THR A 149 63.36 -51.17 46.14
CA THR A 149 62.24 -51.91 45.53
C THR A 149 60.91 -51.72 46.25
N SER A 150 60.89 -51.60 47.59
CA SER A 150 59.65 -51.41 48.37
C SER A 150 59.09 -49.99 48.23
N VAL A 151 59.95 -48.97 48.31
CA VAL A 151 59.58 -47.55 48.16
C VAL A 151 59.17 -47.21 46.72
N MET A 152 59.66 -47.97 45.73
CA MET A 152 59.26 -47.81 44.32
C MET A 152 57.83 -48.33 44.07
N ILE A 153 57.43 -49.42 44.73
CA ILE A 153 56.07 -49.98 44.65
C ILE A 153 55.05 -49.05 45.34
N GLU A 154 55.39 -48.47 46.49
CA GLU A 154 54.51 -47.50 47.17
C GLU A 154 54.37 -46.18 46.39
N LYS A 155 55.45 -45.72 45.75
CA LYS A 155 55.41 -44.57 44.82
C LYS A 155 54.60 -44.89 43.56
N GLU A 156 54.59 -46.13 43.09
CA GLU A 156 53.74 -46.58 41.98
C GLU A 156 52.27 -46.62 42.38
N LYS A 157 51.95 -47.14 43.57
CA LYS A 157 50.59 -47.14 44.13
C LYS A 157 50.05 -45.72 44.33
N HIS A 158 50.89 -44.80 44.82
CA HIS A 158 50.52 -43.39 44.95
C HIS A 158 50.33 -42.72 43.57
N LYS A 159 51.17 -43.03 42.57
CA LYS A 159 50.97 -42.56 41.19
C LYS A 159 49.67 -43.09 40.58
N LEU A 160 49.32 -44.35 40.81
CA LEU A 160 48.06 -44.94 40.38
C LEU A 160 46.86 -44.31 41.09
N GLU A 161 46.97 -44.01 42.39
CA GLU A 161 45.90 -43.31 43.13
C GLU A 161 45.73 -41.86 42.65
N VAL A 162 46.82 -41.16 42.37
CA VAL A 162 46.78 -39.80 41.78
C VAL A 162 46.19 -39.83 40.37
N LEU A 163 46.53 -40.85 39.56
CA LEU A 163 45.95 -41.04 38.22
C LEU A 163 44.45 -41.34 38.32
N LYS A 164 44.05 -42.19 39.27
CA LYS A 164 42.64 -42.52 39.52
C LYS A 164 41.85 -41.32 40.02
N ARG A 165 42.38 -40.51 40.93
CA ARG A 165 41.73 -39.25 41.36
C ARG A 165 41.70 -38.18 40.28
N ARG A 166 42.62 -38.23 39.31
CA ARG A 166 42.61 -37.34 38.14
C ARG A 166 41.53 -37.76 37.15
N GLN A 167 41.44 -39.06 36.84
CA GLN A 167 40.33 -39.62 36.06
C GLN A 167 38.98 -39.41 36.77
N GLU A 168 38.94 -39.59 38.10
CA GLU A 168 37.96 -39.13 39.09
C GLU A 168 37.35 -37.77 38.72
N ARG A 169 38.23 -36.76 38.70
CA ARG A 169 37.89 -35.36 38.45
C ARG A 169 37.55 -35.08 36.99
N ASP A 170 38.23 -35.71 36.04
CA ASP A 170 37.95 -35.52 34.60
C ASP A 170 36.56 -36.09 34.24
N ILE A 171 36.19 -37.24 34.81
CA ILE A 171 34.84 -37.82 34.66
C ILE A 171 33.79 -36.94 35.35
N GLN A 172 34.07 -36.43 36.55
CA GLN A 172 33.15 -35.49 37.22
C GLN A 172 32.96 -34.19 36.42
N GLN A 173 34.03 -33.65 35.84
CA GLN A 173 33.98 -32.46 35.00
C GLN A 173 33.20 -32.70 33.70
N MET A 174 33.39 -33.87 33.08
CA MET A 174 32.61 -34.29 31.91
C MET A 174 31.13 -34.48 32.25
N LEU A 175 30.82 -35.08 33.39
CA LEU A 175 29.45 -35.26 33.86
C LEU A 175 28.77 -33.92 34.17
N GLN A 176 29.48 -32.97 34.80
CA GLN A 176 28.97 -31.61 35.02
C GLN A 176 28.73 -30.87 33.70
N TYR A 177 29.59 -31.06 32.70
CA TYR A 177 29.39 -30.51 31.37
C TYR A 177 28.13 -31.08 30.69
N GLU A 178 27.90 -32.40 30.75
CA GLU A 178 26.68 -33.01 30.21
C GLU A 178 25.41 -32.58 30.96
N ILE A 179 25.49 -32.43 32.29
CA ILE A 179 24.37 -31.91 33.11
C ILE A 179 24.03 -30.47 32.72
N THR A 180 25.03 -29.58 32.64
CA THR A 180 24.82 -28.18 32.27
C THR A 180 24.34 -28.03 30.82
N ARG A 181 24.85 -28.86 29.90
CA ARG A 181 24.38 -28.93 28.51
C ARG A 181 22.92 -29.38 28.42
N LYS A 182 22.53 -30.41 29.16
CA LYS A 182 21.14 -30.89 29.20
C LYS A 182 20.20 -29.84 29.81
N GLN A 183 20.59 -29.19 30.90
CA GLN A 183 19.83 -28.09 31.50
C GLN A 183 19.65 -26.90 30.54
N LEU A 184 20.67 -26.60 29.73
CA LEU A 184 20.56 -25.55 28.71
C LEU A 184 19.58 -25.94 27.61
N LEU A 185 19.62 -27.18 27.13
CA LEU A 185 18.66 -27.71 26.15
C LEU A 185 17.23 -27.70 26.69
N GLU A 186 17.01 -28.14 27.93
CA GLU A 186 15.68 -28.09 28.57
C GLU A 186 15.17 -26.66 28.75
N LYS A 187 16.04 -25.70 29.09
CA LYS A 187 15.67 -24.27 29.15
C LYS A 187 15.29 -23.71 27.78
N GLN A 188 16.01 -24.10 26.73
CA GLN A 188 15.67 -23.67 25.36
C GLN A 188 14.35 -24.30 24.90
N GLN A 189 14.14 -25.59 25.18
CA GLN A 189 12.92 -26.32 24.84
C GLN A 189 11.69 -25.70 25.53
N LYS A 190 11.77 -25.43 26.84
CA LYS A 190 10.69 -24.74 27.59
C LYS A 190 10.39 -23.35 27.03
N LYS A 191 11.40 -22.64 26.52
CA LYS A 191 11.22 -21.32 25.91
C LYS A 191 10.52 -21.43 24.56
N ILE A 192 10.83 -22.44 23.76
CA ILE A 192 10.14 -22.73 22.50
C ILE A 192 8.69 -23.11 22.76
N GLU A 193 8.42 -24.04 23.67
CA GLU A 193 7.07 -24.47 24.05
C GLU A 193 6.22 -23.31 24.58
N ALA A 194 6.78 -22.41 25.40
CA ALA A 194 6.08 -21.22 25.88
C ALA A 194 5.75 -20.21 24.76
N LEU A 195 6.62 -20.08 23.75
CA LEU A 195 6.37 -19.23 22.59
C LEU A 195 5.31 -19.84 21.66
N GLU A 196 5.36 -21.16 21.43
CA GLU A 196 4.35 -21.88 20.66
C GLU A 196 2.97 -21.83 21.33
N ALA A 197 2.91 -21.98 22.65
CA ALA A 197 1.65 -21.85 23.40
C ALA A 197 1.03 -20.45 23.25
N ARG A 198 1.84 -19.39 23.37
CA ARG A 198 1.38 -18.00 23.13
C ARG A 198 0.94 -17.77 21.69
N ALA A 199 1.65 -18.35 20.71
CA ALA A 199 1.28 -18.26 19.30
C ALA A 199 -0.04 -19.00 19.01
N ALA A 200 -0.25 -20.17 19.62
CA ALA A 200 -1.49 -20.93 19.49
C ALA A 200 -2.69 -20.20 20.12
N GLU A 201 -2.50 -19.54 21.26
CA GLU A 201 -3.52 -18.72 21.90
C GLU A 201 -3.91 -17.50 21.04
N LEU A 202 -2.91 -16.79 20.48
CA LEU A 202 -3.13 -15.69 19.53
C LEU A 202 -3.86 -16.16 18.27
N GLN A 203 -3.55 -17.36 17.76
CA GLN A 203 -4.25 -17.94 16.61
C GLN A 203 -5.70 -18.28 16.95
N LYS A 204 -5.98 -18.86 18.12
CA LYS A 204 -7.36 -19.10 18.58
C LYS A 204 -8.16 -17.80 18.67
N GLN A 205 -7.57 -16.76 19.26
CA GLN A 205 -8.23 -15.44 19.36
C GLN A 205 -8.51 -14.83 17.97
N LYS A 206 -7.60 -14.97 17.01
CA LYS A 206 -7.83 -14.52 15.62
C LYS A 206 -8.97 -15.29 14.96
N VAL A 207 -8.99 -16.61 15.08
CA VAL A 207 -10.06 -17.46 14.52
C VAL A 207 -11.41 -17.13 15.16
N GLU A 208 -11.47 -16.88 16.47
CA GLU A 208 -12.69 -16.46 17.15
C GLU A 208 -13.15 -15.07 16.70
N HIS A 209 -12.23 -14.12 16.56
CA HIS A 209 -12.54 -12.78 16.06
C HIS A 209 -13.01 -12.80 14.60
N GLU A 210 -12.40 -13.62 13.74
CA GLU A 210 -12.84 -13.81 12.34
C GLU A 210 -14.22 -14.46 12.27
N LYS A 211 -14.49 -15.47 13.10
CA LYS A 211 -15.82 -16.09 13.20
C LYS A 211 -16.88 -15.09 13.67
N ALA A 212 -16.58 -14.28 14.69
CA ALA A 212 -17.46 -13.24 15.19
C ALA A 212 -17.72 -12.16 14.12
N TRP A 213 -16.69 -11.75 13.40
CA TRP A 213 -16.81 -10.79 12.29
C TRP A 213 -17.64 -11.34 11.13
N ALA A 214 -17.44 -12.61 10.76
CA ALA A 214 -18.23 -13.28 9.73
C ALA A 214 -19.71 -13.44 10.14
N ALA A 215 -19.98 -13.74 11.42
CA ALA A 215 -21.33 -13.80 11.96
C ALA A 215 -22.02 -12.43 11.92
N ALA A 216 -21.33 -11.37 12.37
CA ALA A 216 -21.84 -10.00 12.33
C ALA A 216 -22.08 -9.49 10.89
N GLN A 217 -21.26 -9.91 9.93
CA GLN A 217 -21.48 -9.63 8.50
C GLN A 217 -22.76 -10.30 7.99
N ARG A 218 -22.94 -11.60 8.26
CA ARG A 218 -24.15 -12.33 7.85
C ARG A 218 -25.42 -11.78 8.50
N GLU A 219 -25.33 -11.38 9.77
CA GLU A 219 -26.46 -10.75 10.47
C GLU A 219 -26.84 -9.41 9.82
N ARG A 220 -25.85 -8.61 9.42
CA ARG A 220 -26.08 -7.33 8.74
C ARG A 220 -26.61 -7.48 7.32
N GLU A 221 -26.22 -8.54 6.61
CA GLU A 221 -26.79 -8.89 5.30
C GLU A 221 -28.24 -9.39 5.43
N LEU A 222 -28.52 -10.24 6.42
CA LEU A 222 -29.88 -10.69 6.73
C LEU A 222 -30.81 -9.54 7.14
N GLN A 223 -30.32 -8.58 7.94
CA GLN A 223 -31.08 -7.38 8.32
C GLN A 223 -31.40 -6.50 7.10
N LYS A 224 -30.44 -6.30 6.20
CA LYS A 224 -30.67 -5.55 4.95
C LYS A 224 -31.68 -6.24 4.04
N LEU A 225 -31.59 -7.56 3.90
CA LEU A 225 -32.52 -8.34 3.09
C LEU A 225 -33.94 -8.30 3.69
N ALA A 226 -34.07 -8.33 5.02
CA ALA A 226 -35.36 -8.18 5.69
C ALA A 226 -35.95 -6.77 5.51
N GLU A 227 -35.14 -5.71 5.60
CA GLU A 227 -35.58 -4.34 5.37
C GLU A 227 -36.00 -4.10 3.91
N GLU A 228 -35.30 -4.71 2.95
CA GLU A 228 -35.62 -4.66 1.53
C GLU A 228 -36.92 -5.41 1.21
N GLN A 229 -37.15 -6.59 1.81
CA GLN A 229 -38.40 -7.33 1.65
C GLN A 229 -39.61 -6.60 2.25
N GLU A 230 -39.45 -5.86 3.34
CA GLU A 230 -40.54 -5.04 3.90
C GLU A 230 -40.85 -3.84 3.00
N ARG A 231 -39.82 -3.18 2.44
CA ARG A 231 -40.02 -2.10 1.44
C ARG A 231 -40.71 -2.57 0.17
N ASP A 232 -40.38 -3.76 -0.32
CA ASP A 232 -41.02 -4.35 -1.50
C ASP A 232 -42.48 -4.71 -1.23
N LYS A 233 -42.81 -5.18 -0.02
CA LYS A 233 -44.21 -5.42 0.39
C LYS A 233 -44.99 -4.11 0.49
N GLU A 234 -44.42 -3.06 1.06
CA GLU A 234 -45.06 -1.74 1.13
C GLU A 234 -45.28 -1.15 -0.28
N ALA A 235 -44.29 -1.26 -1.17
CA ALA A 235 -44.41 -0.83 -2.56
C ALA A 235 -45.48 -1.63 -3.32
N ALA A 236 -45.55 -2.96 -3.10
CA ALA A 236 -46.58 -3.81 -3.69
C ALA A 236 -47.99 -3.48 -3.17
N GLN A 237 -48.14 -3.15 -1.89
CA GLN A 237 -49.42 -2.73 -1.31
C GLN A 237 -49.90 -1.38 -1.89
N ILE A 238 -49.00 -0.41 -2.02
CA ILE A 238 -49.29 0.90 -2.63
C ILE A 238 -49.63 0.74 -4.12
N ALA A 239 -48.94 -0.14 -4.85
CA ALA A 239 -49.23 -0.45 -6.25
C ALA A 239 -50.58 -1.15 -6.42
N ALA A 240 -50.93 -2.10 -5.54
CA ALA A 240 -52.21 -2.78 -5.55
C ALA A 240 -53.37 -1.82 -5.22
N GLU A 241 -53.17 -0.88 -4.29
CA GLU A 241 -54.17 0.12 -3.95
C GLU A 241 -54.40 1.14 -5.08
N ARG A 242 -53.33 1.55 -5.78
CA ARG A 242 -53.43 2.40 -6.98
C ARG A 242 -54.15 1.69 -8.12
N TYR A 243 -53.81 0.43 -8.39
CA TYR A 243 -54.47 -0.37 -9.43
C TYR A 243 -55.96 -0.58 -9.13
N ARG A 244 -56.34 -0.75 -7.85
CA ARG A 244 -57.72 -0.89 -7.43
C ARG A 244 -58.53 0.40 -7.60
N ARG A 245 -57.96 1.56 -7.23
CA ARG A 245 -58.60 2.88 -7.43
C ARG A 245 -58.75 3.23 -8.92
N GLU A 246 -57.74 2.91 -9.74
CA GLU A 246 -57.78 3.15 -11.18
C GLU A 246 -58.83 2.27 -11.89
N ARG A 247 -58.97 1.01 -11.47
CA ARG A 247 -59.99 0.08 -12.00
C ARG A 247 -61.43 0.48 -11.61
N GLU A 248 -61.63 1.08 -10.44
CA GLU A 248 -62.92 1.62 -10.02
C GLU A 248 -63.29 2.91 -10.78
N MET A 249 -62.31 3.78 -11.06
CA MET A 249 -62.49 4.96 -11.89
C MET A 249 -62.83 4.60 -13.34
N GLN A 250 -62.14 3.60 -13.93
CA GLN A 250 -62.47 3.12 -15.29
C GLN A 250 -63.85 2.46 -15.38
N ARG A 251 -64.32 1.76 -14.34
CA ARG A 251 -65.70 1.22 -14.34
C ARG A 251 -66.75 2.33 -14.32
N LYS A 252 -66.53 3.39 -13.53
CA LYS A 252 -67.43 4.55 -13.48
C LYS A 252 -67.46 5.31 -14.81
N GLU A 253 -66.30 5.58 -15.41
CA GLU A 253 -66.25 6.20 -16.74
C GLU A 253 -66.89 5.33 -17.84
N ALA A 254 -66.71 4.01 -17.79
CA ALA A 254 -67.33 3.09 -18.75
C ALA A 254 -68.86 3.03 -18.60
N GLU A 255 -69.38 3.13 -17.37
CA GLU A 255 -70.83 3.20 -17.09
C GLU A 255 -71.43 4.54 -17.54
N GLU A 256 -70.74 5.66 -17.27
CA GLU A 256 -71.15 6.99 -17.75
C GLU A 256 -71.10 7.09 -19.29
N ALA A 257 -70.08 6.50 -19.93
CA ALA A 257 -69.98 6.42 -21.39
C ALA A 257 -71.11 5.57 -22.01
N ARG A 258 -71.52 4.48 -21.34
CA ARG A 258 -72.69 3.67 -21.75
C ARG A 258 -74.00 4.43 -21.58
N GLN A 259 -74.15 5.24 -20.54
CA GLN A 259 -75.34 6.07 -20.32
C GLN A 259 -75.43 7.21 -21.36
N ARG A 260 -74.32 7.88 -21.68
CA ARG A 260 -74.27 8.90 -22.74
C ARG A 260 -74.59 8.32 -24.12
N LYS A 261 -74.11 7.10 -24.43
CA LYS A 261 -74.46 6.40 -25.68
C LYS A 261 -75.94 6.04 -25.77
N LYS A 262 -76.57 5.61 -24.67
CA LYS A 262 -78.01 5.33 -24.63
C LYS A 262 -78.86 6.60 -24.79
N GLN A 263 -78.46 7.71 -24.18
CA GLN A 263 -79.15 9.00 -24.32
C GLN A 263 -78.97 9.61 -25.72
N ALA A 264 -77.81 9.42 -26.37
CA ALA A 264 -77.60 9.82 -27.76
C ALA A 264 -78.43 8.99 -28.74
N PHE A 265 -78.54 7.68 -28.51
CA PHE A 265 -79.37 6.78 -29.34
C PHE A 265 -80.87 7.09 -29.26
N LEU A 266 -81.38 7.43 -28.06
CA LEU A 266 -82.78 7.83 -27.88
C LEU A 266 -83.10 9.17 -28.56
N LYS A 267 -82.17 10.14 -28.51
CA LYS A 267 -82.32 11.43 -29.22
C LYS A 267 -82.23 11.28 -30.75
N GLU A 268 -81.49 10.29 -31.25
CA GLU A 268 -81.41 9.97 -32.68
C GLU A 268 -82.71 9.29 -33.19
N MET A 269 -83.33 8.45 -32.36
CA MET A 269 -84.62 7.80 -32.65
C MET A 269 -85.79 8.79 -32.67
N GLU A 270 -85.86 9.71 -31.69
CA GLU A 270 -86.87 10.79 -31.67
C GLU A 270 -86.75 11.73 -32.88
N ARG A 271 -85.53 11.94 -33.38
CA ARG A 271 -85.28 12.78 -34.56
C ARG A 271 -85.70 12.08 -35.86
N ARG A 272 -85.62 10.73 -35.91
CA ARG A 272 -86.13 9.92 -37.04
C ARG A 272 -87.65 9.81 -37.05
N GLU A 273 -88.29 9.65 -35.90
CA GLU A 273 -89.75 9.57 -35.78
C GLU A 273 -90.43 10.90 -36.17
N LYS A 274 -89.87 12.05 -35.77
CA LYS A 274 -90.36 13.38 -36.19
C LYS A 274 -90.20 13.67 -37.69
N VAL A 275 -89.22 13.04 -38.35
CA VAL A 275 -89.03 13.14 -39.81
C VAL A 275 -89.98 12.20 -40.56
N GLU A 276 -90.29 11.03 -40.02
CA GLU A 276 -91.31 10.10 -40.55
C GLU A 276 -92.74 10.64 -40.40
N GLU A 277 -93.08 11.27 -39.27
CA GLU A 277 -94.40 11.88 -39.06
C GLU A 277 -94.63 13.09 -39.98
N ALA A 278 -93.62 13.95 -40.16
CA ALA A 278 -93.67 15.05 -41.13
C ALA A 278 -93.81 14.56 -42.58
N ARG A 279 -93.24 13.38 -42.90
CA ARG A 279 -93.35 12.74 -44.22
C ARG A 279 -94.73 12.12 -44.46
N ARG A 280 -95.35 11.52 -43.41
CA ARG A 280 -96.71 10.99 -43.47
C ARG A 280 -97.78 12.08 -43.53
N GLU A 281 -97.57 13.21 -42.86
CA GLU A 281 -98.47 14.37 -42.97
C GLU A 281 -98.41 15.01 -44.36
N THR A 282 -97.22 15.06 -44.98
CA THR A 282 -97.07 15.58 -46.36
C THR A 282 -97.62 14.62 -47.42
N GLU A 283 -97.48 13.29 -47.26
CA GLU A 283 -98.13 12.30 -48.13
C GLU A 283 -99.66 12.34 -48.03
N ARG A 284 -100.21 12.56 -46.83
CA ARG A 284 -101.66 12.62 -46.61
C ARG A 284 -102.30 13.87 -47.21
N ILE A 285 -101.56 14.99 -47.24
CA ILE A 285 -102.00 16.26 -47.86
C ILE A 285 -101.91 16.19 -49.40
N LEU A 286 -100.88 15.53 -49.95
CA LEU A 286 -100.74 15.34 -51.41
C LEU A 286 -101.76 14.35 -51.99
N ALA A 287 -102.02 13.23 -51.31
CA ALA A 287 -103.02 12.24 -51.75
C ALA A 287 -104.47 12.78 -51.70
N ALA A 288 -104.78 13.67 -50.75
CA ALA A 288 -106.08 14.34 -50.68
C ALA A 288 -106.27 15.37 -51.81
N GLN A 289 -105.20 16.04 -52.25
CA GLN A 289 -105.24 17.00 -53.34
C GLN A 289 -105.32 16.34 -54.73
N GLU A 290 -104.71 15.16 -54.94
CA GLU A 290 -104.81 14.41 -56.20
C GLU A 290 -106.20 13.79 -56.43
N ALA A 291 -106.88 13.35 -55.36
CA ALA A 291 -108.25 12.83 -55.43
C ALA A 291 -109.29 13.94 -55.71
N GLU A 292 -109.08 15.15 -55.18
CA GLU A 292 -109.98 16.29 -55.39
C GLU A 292 -109.80 16.91 -56.80
N VAL A 293 -108.58 16.94 -57.34
CA VAL A 293 -108.29 17.43 -58.70
C VAL A 293 -108.79 16.47 -59.79
N ALA A 294 -108.68 15.15 -59.58
CA ALA A 294 -109.21 14.16 -60.53
C ALA A 294 -110.75 14.20 -60.65
N ALA A 295 -111.46 14.40 -59.54
CA ALA A 295 -112.92 14.50 -59.53
C ALA A 295 -113.44 15.83 -60.13
N ARG A 296 -112.68 16.92 -60.00
CA ARG A 296 -113.05 18.27 -60.49
C ARG A 296 -112.76 18.46 -61.99
N LYS A 297 -111.77 17.75 -62.54
CA LYS A 297 -111.41 17.80 -63.98
C LYS A 297 -112.39 17.02 -64.86
N ALA A 298 -112.95 15.91 -64.38
CA ALA A 298 -113.96 15.12 -65.10
C ALA A 298 -115.36 15.78 -65.15
N ALA A 299 -115.70 16.64 -64.18
CA ALA A 299 -116.99 17.34 -64.12
C ALA A 299 -116.99 18.72 -64.83
N MET A 300 -115.82 19.29 -65.11
CA MET A 300 -115.64 20.62 -65.73
C MET A 300 -115.56 20.54 -67.27
N GLU A 301 -114.97 19.48 -67.83
CA GLU A 301 -114.87 19.27 -69.29
C GLU A 301 -116.22 18.99 -69.99
N ALA A 302 -117.24 18.53 -69.24
CA ALA A 302 -118.58 18.28 -69.76
C ALA A 302 -119.52 19.51 -69.77
N ARG A 303 -119.15 20.62 -69.11
CA ARG A 303 -120.02 21.80 -68.92
C ARG A 303 -119.47 23.11 -69.51
N ASP A 304 -118.18 23.19 -69.81
CA ASP A 304 -117.54 24.40 -70.36
C ASP A 304 -117.57 24.50 -71.91
N LYS A 305 -118.05 23.47 -72.62
CA LYS A 305 -118.21 23.50 -74.08
C LYS A 305 -119.48 24.24 -74.57
N ALA A 306 -120.38 24.66 -73.68
CA ALA A 306 -121.68 25.26 -74.06
C ALA A 306 -121.88 26.71 -73.56
N ARG A 307 -120.93 27.29 -72.81
CA ARG A 307 -121.08 28.63 -72.21
C ARG A 307 -120.24 29.72 -72.89
N LEU A 308 -119.28 29.33 -73.72
CA LEU A 308 -118.39 30.25 -74.46
C LEU A 308 -119.08 30.95 -75.65
N ASP A 309 -120.17 30.40 -76.21
CA ASP A 309 -120.83 30.98 -77.39
C ASP A 309 -121.86 32.10 -77.08
N ARG A 310 -122.18 32.35 -75.80
CA ARG A 310 -123.22 33.32 -75.42
C ARG A 310 -122.68 34.66 -74.89
N MET A 311 -121.38 34.74 -74.58
CA MET A 311 -120.78 35.92 -73.92
C MET A 311 -120.18 36.96 -74.89
N ALA A 312 -120.15 36.66 -76.19
CA ALA A 312 -119.60 37.55 -77.22
C ALA A 312 -120.59 38.61 -77.74
N LYS A 313 -121.88 38.53 -77.38
CA LYS A 313 -122.96 39.41 -77.91
C LYS A 313 -123.31 40.63 -77.05
N GLU A 314 -122.80 40.73 -75.81
CA GLU A 314 -123.11 41.84 -74.88
C GLU A 314 -122.01 42.91 -74.78
N ALA A 315 -120.86 42.73 -75.45
CA ALA A 315 -119.70 43.61 -75.28
C ALA A 315 -119.79 44.92 -76.09
N THR A 316 -120.62 44.98 -77.13
CA THR A 316 -120.68 46.13 -78.06
C THR A 316 -121.55 47.29 -77.58
N GLU A 317 -122.47 47.06 -76.64
CA GLU A 317 -123.38 48.10 -76.14
C GLU A 317 -122.76 48.98 -75.02
N ARG A 318 -121.64 48.54 -74.41
CA ARG A 318 -120.95 49.29 -73.34
C ARG A 318 -119.96 50.35 -73.82
N ALA A 319 -119.59 50.37 -75.10
CA ALA A 319 -118.57 51.28 -75.61
C ALA A 319 -119.07 52.73 -75.79
N ALA A 320 -120.35 52.94 -76.09
CA ALA A 320 -120.94 54.27 -76.29
C ALA A 320 -121.04 55.10 -74.98
N ALA A 321 -121.10 54.45 -73.82
CA ALA A 321 -121.18 55.11 -72.51
C ALA A 321 -119.82 55.62 -71.96
N ASN A 322 -118.69 55.27 -72.61
CA ASN A 322 -117.36 55.53 -72.07
C ASN A 322 -116.72 56.86 -72.53
N ALA A 323 -117.32 57.57 -73.49
CA ALA A 323 -116.77 58.85 -73.98
C ALA A 323 -116.95 60.02 -72.99
N ALA A 324 -118.02 60.03 -72.17
CA ALA A 324 -118.28 61.08 -71.19
C ALA A 324 -117.46 60.93 -69.88
N LYS A 325 -116.91 59.74 -69.59
CA LYS A 325 -116.11 59.47 -68.38
C LYS A 325 -114.64 59.88 -68.50
N LYS A 326 -114.14 60.13 -69.70
CA LYS A 326 -112.71 60.36 -69.96
C LYS A 326 -112.20 61.71 -69.43
N LYS A 327 -113.04 62.76 -69.46
CA LYS A 327 -112.65 64.12 -69.02
C LYS A 327 -112.47 64.28 -67.50
N LYS A 328 -113.15 63.47 -66.68
CA LYS A 328 -112.96 63.41 -65.20
C LYS A 328 -111.82 62.49 -64.75
N ALA A 329 -111.24 61.70 -65.65
CA ALA A 329 -110.12 60.81 -65.35
C ALA A 329 -108.77 61.52 -65.44
N GLU A 330 -108.65 62.52 -66.32
CA GLU A 330 -107.39 63.25 -66.55
C GLU A 330 -106.97 64.12 -65.35
N GLU A 331 -107.91 64.73 -64.63
CA GLU A 331 -107.63 65.50 -63.40
C GLU A 331 -107.15 64.63 -62.23
N ARG A 332 -107.56 63.35 -62.17
CA ARG A 332 -107.10 62.39 -61.16
C ARG A 332 -105.67 61.89 -61.40
N ILE A 333 -105.23 61.88 -62.66
CA ILE A 333 -103.89 61.41 -63.02
C ILE A 333 -102.83 62.45 -62.61
N ALA A 334 -103.14 63.75 -62.70
CA ALA A 334 -102.22 64.80 -62.26
C ALA A 334 -101.93 64.76 -60.75
N ALA A 335 -102.95 64.52 -59.91
CA ALA A 335 -102.78 64.43 -58.46
C ALA A 335 -102.02 63.17 -58.00
N ALA A 336 -102.09 62.07 -58.76
CA ALA A 336 -101.40 60.82 -58.45
C ALA A 336 -99.88 60.90 -58.70
N LEU A 337 -99.43 61.72 -59.65
CA LEU A 337 -98.01 61.86 -59.97
C LEU A 337 -97.23 62.63 -58.89
N ASP A 338 -97.82 63.68 -58.31
CA ASP A 338 -97.15 64.49 -57.27
C ASP A 338 -97.03 63.76 -55.90
N MET A 339 -97.88 62.76 -55.67
CA MET A 339 -97.80 61.92 -54.47
C MET A 339 -96.73 60.83 -54.60
N ASN A 340 -96.45 60.36 -55.83
CA ASN A 340 -95.49 59.29 -56.09
C ASN A 340 -94.02 59.79 -55.95
N THR A 341 -93.76 61.04 -56.35
CA THR A 341 -92.43 61.67 -56.20
C THR A 341 -92.00 61.80 -54.74
N LYS A 342 -92.94 62.12 -53.83
CA LYS A 342 -92.69 62.23 -52.38
C LYS A 342 -92.40 60.85 -51.73
N ILE A 343 -93.06 59.80 -52.20
CA ILE A 343 -92.83 58.42 -51.70
C ILE A 343 -91.45 57.90 -52.10
N LEU A 344 -90.96 58.23 -53.31
CA LEU A 344 -89.62 57.82 -53.75
C LEU A 344 -88.50 58.49 -52.94
N HIS A 345 -88.67 59.76 -52.57
CA HIS A 345 -87.66 60.46 -51.78
C HIS A 345 -87.53 59.90 -50.36
N GLN A 346 -88.64 59.49 -49.73
CA GLN A 346 -88.62 58.84 -48.41
C GLN A 346 -87.96 57.45 -48.45
N LYS A 347 -88.18 56.68 -49.52
CA LYS A 347 -87.54 55.36 -49.69
C LYS A 347 -86.02 55.43 -49.81
N ARG A 348 -85.49 56.50 -50.43
CA ARG A 348 -84.03 56.68 -50.55
C ARG A 348 -83.39 57.01 -49.19
N SER A 349 -83.99 57.91 -48.41
CA SER A 349 -83.47 58.25 -47.07
C SER A 349 -83.53 57.08 -46.08
N ASP A 350 -84.53 56.21 -46.19
CA ASP A 350 -84.64 55.02 -45.33
C ASP A 350 -83.64 53.92 -45.68
N PHE A 351 -83.23 53.82 -46.96
CA PHE A 351 -82.20 52.89 -47.40
C PHE A 351 -80.81 53.32 -46.89
N GLU A 352 -80.47 54.59 -47.05
CA GLU A 352 -79.19 55.17 -46.58
C GLU A 352 -79.05 55.04 -45.05
N ARG A 353 -80.14 55.27 -44.30
CA ARG A 353 -80.16 55.07 -42.85
C ARG A 353 -79.94 53.60 -42.43
N ARG A 354 -80.40 52.63 -43.22
CA ARG A 354 -80.22 51.19 -42.92
C ARG A 354 -78.80 50.70 -43.23
N GLU A 355 -78.17 51.19 -44.29
CA GLU A 355 -76.78 50.82 -44.60
C GLU A 355 -75.80 51.36 -43.55
N ALA A 356 -75.94 52.63 -43.15
CA ALA A 356 -75.09 53.22 -42.11
C ALA A 356 -75.19 52.45 -40.76
N ALA A 357 -76.41 52.04 -40.38
CA ALA A 357 -76.62 51.22 -39.17
C ALA A 357 -76.06 49.79 -39.29
N SER A 358 -75.93 49.25 -40.51
CA SER A 358 -75.33 47.93 -40.72
C SER A 358 -73.80 47.99 -40.69
N GLU A 359 -73.20 49.06 -41.22
CA GLU A 359 -71.75 49.23 -41.26
C GLU A 359 -71.15 49.49 -39.86
N VAL A 360 -71.84 50.29 -39.03
CA VAL A 360 -71.43 50.52 -37.63
C VAL A 360 -71.41 49.22 -36.84
N ARG A 361 -72.45 48.39 -36.97
CA ARG A 361 -72.53 47.07 -36.30
C ARG A 361 -71.42 46.10 -36.74
N ARG A 362 -71.02 46.14 -38.01
CA ARG A 362 -69.90 45.31 -38.51
C ARG A 362 -68.56 45.75 -37.92
N ARG A 363 -68.29 47.07 -37.89
CA ARG A 363 -67.05 47.62 -37.34
C ARG A 363 -66.92 47.37 -35.83
N GLU A 364 -68.02 47.46 -35.09
CA GLU A 364 -68.04 47.14 -33.66
C GLU A 364 -67.76 45.66 -33.40
N MET A 365 -68.36 44.74 -34.17
CA MET A 365 -68.11 43.29 -34.06
C MET A 365 -66.66 42.92 -34.45
N GLU A 366 -66.09 43.53 -35.49
CA GLU A 366 -64.69 43.30 -35.90
C GLU A 366 -63.69 43.83 -34.86
N ALA A 367 -63.96 44.99 -34.27
CA ALA A 367 -63.13 45.56 -33.21
C ALA A 367 -63.19 44.73 -31.91
N GLU A 368 -64.37 44.21 -31.56
CA GLU A 368 -64.56 43.31 -30.42
C GLU A 368 -63.80 41.98 -30.63
N HIS A 369 -63.90 41.39 -31.82
CA HIS A 369 -63.19 40.14 -32.16
C HIS A 369 -61.67 40.33 -32.12
N LYS A 370 -61.16 41.43 -32.67
CA LYS A 370 -59.72 41.74 -32.66
C LYS A 370 -59.17 41.96 -31.25
N ARG A 371 -59.93 42.63 -30.38
CA ARG A 371 -59.58 42.78 -28.96
C ARG A 371 -59.57 41.45 -28.22
N GLN A 372 -60.52 40.55 -28.51
CA GLN A 372 -60.55 39.21 -27.93
C GLN A 372 -59.36 38.34 -28.39
N ASP A 373 -58.98 38.43 -29.67
CA ASP A 373 -57.83 37.70 -30.21
C ASP A 373 -56.50 38.22 -29.64
N GLU A 374 -56.34 39.54 -29.51
CA GLU A 374 -55.15 40.16 -28.87
C GLU A 374 -55.03 39.75 -27.40
N LEU A 375 -56.14 39.71 -26.65
CA LEU A 375 -56.16 39.22 -25.27
C LEU A 375 -55.79 37.72 -25.19
N ARG A 376 -56.26 36.91 -26.14
CA ARG A 376 -55.88 35.48 -26.22
C ARG A 376 -54.39 35.31 -26.52
N HIS A 377 -53.85 36.07 -27.47
CA HIS A 377 -52.43 36.01 -27.81
C HIS A 377 -51.54 36.47 -26.65
N GLN A 378 -51.92 37.54 -25.95
CA GLN A 378 -51.21 37.99 -24.74
C GLN A 378 -51.28 36.95 -23.61
N ALA A 379 -52.42 36.30 -23.43
CA ALA A 379 -52.57 35.22 -22.44
C ALA A 379 -51.73 33.98 -22.79
N GLU A 380 -51.62 33.62 -24.07
CA GLU A 380 -50.76 32.52 -24.53
C GLU A 380 -49.26 32.86 -24.40
N ALA A 381 -48.86 34.08 -24.77
CA ALA A 381 -47.50 34.57 -24.60
C ALA A 381 -47.10 34.62 -23.11
N ALA A 382 -48.00 35.07 -22.23
CA ALA A 382 -47.77 35.05 -20.78
C ALA A 382 -47.61 33.62 -20.24
N LYS A 383 -48.43 32.67 -20.70
CA LYS A 383 -48.29 31.25 -20.35
C LYS A 383 -46.98 30.65 -20.86
N GLU A 384 -46.53 31.04 -22.06
CA GLU A 384 -45.23 30.62 -22.59
C GLU A 384 -44.05 31.20 -21.81
N ALA A 385 -44.12 32.48 -21.45
CA ALA A 385 -43.11 33.11 -20.60
C ALA A 385 -43.06 32.44 -19.22
N GLU A 386 -44.21 32.11 -18.62
CA GLU A 386 -44.27 31.39 -17.35
C GLU A 386 -43.68 29.97 -17.46
N ARG A 387 -43.94 29.26 -18.56
CA ARG A 387 -43.34 27.94 -18.83
C ARG A 387 -41.81 28.03 -18.98
N LYS A 388 -41.32 29.03 -19.72
CA LYS A 388 -39.87 29.28 -19.88
C LYS A 388 -39.22 29.64 -18.55
N ALA A 389 -39.79 30.57 -17.78
CA ALA A 389 -39.29 30.96 -16.48
C ALA A 389 -39.24 29.78 -15.49
N LYS A 390 -40.27 28.91 -15.50
CA LYS A 390 -40.28 27.67 -14.70
C LYS A 390 -39.19 26.69 -15.13
N TYR A 391 -38.94 26.56 -16.43
CA TYR A 391 -37.88 25.71 -16.97
C TYR A 391 -36.48 26.24 -16.61
N GLU A 392 -36.24 27.55 -16.76
CA GLU A 392 -34.98 28.19 -16.41
C GLU A 392 -34.70 28.09 -14.90
N LEU A 393 -35.72 28.31 -14.05
CA LEU A 393 -35.61 28.11 -12.60
C LEU A 393 -35.28 26.65 -12.25
N ALA A 394 -35.88 25.69 -12.97
CA ALA A 394 -35.58 24.27 -12.78
C ALA A 394 -34.14 23.92 -13.21
N LEU A 395 -33.67 24.49 -14.33
CA LEU A 395 -32.30 24.33 -14.80
C LEU A 395 -31.29 24.91 -13.81
N ALA A 396 -31.53 26.14 -13.32
CA ALA A 396 -30.68 26.78 -12.33
C ALA A 396 -30.57 25.97 -11.03
N ARG A 397 -31.70 25.42 -10.53
CA ARG A 397 -31.69 24.52 -9.36
C ARG A 397 -30.92 23.22 -9.60
N GLU A 398 -31.02 22.65 -10.79
CA GLU A 398 -30.24 21.47 -11.16
C GLU A 398 -28.74 21.79 -11.26
N GLU A 399 -28.36 22.95 -11.79
CA GLU A 399 -26.98 23.42 -11.82
C GLU A 399 -26.43 23.68 -10.40
N GLU A 400 -27.18 24.35 -9.53
CA GLU A 400 -26.82 24.53 -8.11
C GLU A 400 -26.64 23.18 -7.40
N ARG A 401 -27.53 22.22 -7.67
CA ARG A 401 -27.42 20.86 -7.11
C ARG A 401 -26.17 20.16 -7.61
N LYS A 402 -25.87 20.23 -8.91
CA LYS A 402 -24.64 19.66 -9.49
C LYS A 402 -23.39 20.29 -8.89
N MET A 403 -23.36 21.62 -8.78
CA MET A 403 -22.27 22.37 -8.16
C MET A 403 -22.08 21.97 -6.69
N SER A 404 -23.15 21.89 -5.90
CA SER A 404 -23.10 21.44 -4.51
C SER A 404 -22.60 19.99 -4.36
N ILE A 405 -22.96 19.11 -5.28
CA ILE A 405 -22.47 17.72 -5.29
C ILE A 405 -20.97 17.70 -5.64
N GLN A 406 -20.56 18.47 -6.64
CA GLN A 406 -19.18 18.55 -7.09
C GLN A 406 -18.27 19.16 -6.01
N GLU A 407 -18.71 20.22 -5.33
CA GLU A 407 -17.99 20.82 -4.21
C GLU A 407 -17.83 19.82 -3.05
N ARG A 408 -18.90 19.08 -2.71
CA ARG A 408 -18.81 18.01 -1.71
C ARG A 408 -17.86 16.89 -2.12
N ALA A 409 -17.83 16.52 -3.39
CA ALA A 409 -16.90 15.52 -3.91
C ALA A 409 -15.44 16.01 -3.82
N ASN A 410 -15.17 17.24 -4.27
CA ASN A 410 -13.85 17.87 -4.20
C ASN A 410 -13.36 18.02 -2.76
N ASN A 411 -14.22 18.46 -1.85
CA ASN A 411 -13.88 18.57 -0.42
C ASN A 411 -13.56 17.20 0.18
N LYS A 412 -14.33 16.15 -0.19
CA LYS A 412 -14.05 14.79 0.25
C LYS A 412 -12.74 14.27 -0.33
N GLU A 413 -12.46 14.53 -1.59
CA GLU A 413 -11.19 14.15 -2.24
C GLU A 413 -10.00 14.85 -1.57
N HIS A 414 -10.11 16.16 -1.29
CA HIS A 414 -9.09 16.92 -0.58
C HIS A 414 -8.84 16.34 0.82
N MET A 415 -9.90 16.04 1.59
CA MET A 415 -9.78 15.41 2.90
C MET A 415 -9.11 14.02 2.83
N LEU A 416 -9.50 13.21 1.84
CA LEU A 416 -8.86 11.90 1.61
C LEU A 416 -7.40 12.04 1.20
N ALA A 417 -7.06 13.02 0.36
CA ALA A 417 -5.70 13.31 -0.05
C ALA A 417 -4.83 13.72 1.15
N MET A 418 -5.34 14.59 2.04
CA MET A 418 -4.66 14.96 3.29
C MET A 418 -4.41 13.74 4.19
N VAL A 419 -5.44 12.92 4.44
CA VAL A 419 -5.30 11.72 5.28
C VAL A 419 -4.33 10.71 4.66
N ASN A 420 -4.37 10.54 3.34
CA ASN A 420 -3.45 9.65 2.64
C ASN A 420 -2.01 10.16 2.68
N ALA A 421 -1.79 11.47 2.55
CA ALA A 421 -0.47 12.09 2.68
C ALA A 421 0.10 11.90 4.10
N GLU A 422 -0.70 12.12 5.14
CA GLU A 422 -0.30 11.90 6.54
C GLU A 422 0.02 10.42 6.82
N ARG A 423 -0.81 9.50 6.33
CA ARG A 423 -0.56 8.05 6.43
C ARG A 423 0.72 7.66 5.70
N LYS A 424 0.95 8.22 4.51
CA LYS A 424 2.16 7.97 3.73
C LYS A 424 3.40 8.47 4.48
N ALA A 425 3.40 9.69 4.99
CA ALA A 425 4.48 10.25 5.79
C ALA A 425 4.78 9.40 7.03
N THR A 426 3.74 8.97 7.75
CA THR A 426 3.87 8.08 8.91
C THR A 426 4.45 6.71 8.54
N ASN A 427 3.99 6.12 7.45
CA ASN A 427 4.49 4.83 6.98
C ASN A 427 5.94 4.92 6.49
N ASP A 428 6.29 6.01 5.80
CA ASP A 428 7.65 6.28 5.35
C ASP A 428 8.58 6.43 6.57
N ARG A 429 8.17 7.18 7.60
CA ARG A 429 8.89 7.29 8.86
C ARG A 429 9.11 5.93 9.52
N LYS A 430 8.05 5.14 9.70
CA LYS A 430 8.13 3.78 10.28
C LYS A 430 9.00 2.83 9.45
N ARG A 431 9.01 2.98 8.13
CA ARG A 431 9.89 2.21 7.23
C ARG A 431 11.34 2.55 7.51
N ILE A 432 11.68 3.83 7.60
CA ILE A 432 13.05 4.26 7.90
C ILE A 432 13.49 3.81 9.29
N GLU A 433 12.64 3.94 10.31
CA GLU A 433 12.94 3.45 11.67
C GLU A 433 13.25 1.94 11.67
N ARG A 434 12.50 1.13 10.93
CA ARG A 434 12.78 -0.31 10.76
C ARG A 434 14.07 -0.56 9.99
N GLU A 435 14.30 0.15 8.88
CA GLU A 435 15.54 0.03 8.10
C GLU A 435 16.78 0.34 8.95
N LEU A 436 16.70 1.39 9.80
CA LEU A 436 17.76 1.78 10.73
C LEU A 436 17.98 0.71 11.80
N PHE A 437 16.91 0.19 12.40
CA PHE A 437 16.99 -0.90 13.38
C PHE A 437 17.64 -2.18 12.79
N ASP A 438 17.20 -2.58 11.61
CA ASP A 438 17.76 -3.75 10.91
C ASP A 438 19.22 -3.51 10.49
N SER A 439 19.58 -2.27 10.16
CA SER A 439 20.99 -1.90 9.94
C SER A 439 21.81 -2.07 11.22
N LEU A 440 21.34 -1.55 12.35
CA LEU A 440 22.03 -1.67 13.64
C LEU A 440 22.24 -3.14 14.04
N ARG A 441 21.23 -3.98 13.81
CA ARG A 441 21.32 -5.42 14.09
C ARG A 441 22.36 -6.11 13.20
N ARG A 442 22.40 -5.78 11.90
CA ARG A 442 23.40 -6.30 10.96
C ARG A 442 24.81 -5.85 11.36
N ASP A 443 24.99 -4.56 11.60
CA ASP A 443 26.27 -3.98 12.07
C ASP A 443 26.76 -4.66 13.35
N LYS A 444 25.86 -5.00 14.28
CA LYS A 444 26.21 -5.70 15.51
C LYS A 444 26.71 -7.13 15.23
N VAL A 445 26.03 -7.86 14.35
CA VAL A 445 26.46 -9.20 13.93
C VAL A 445 27.82 -9.12 13.24
N ASP A 446 28.01 -8.14 12.37
CA ASP A 446 29.26 -7.92 11.64
C ASP A 446 30.43 -7.61 12.58
N SER A 447 30.22 -6.74 13.58
CA SER A 447 31.20 -6.46 14.64
C SER A 447 31.57 -7.73 15.42
N ILE A 448 30.59 -8.58 15.75
CA ILE A 448 30.84 -9.87 16.42
C ILE A 448 31.67 -10.79 15.52
N GLN A 449 31.34 -10.89 14.23
CA GLN A 449 32.09 -11.71 13.28
C GLN A 449 33.53 -11.23 13.12
N LYS A 450 33.75 -9.91 13.03
CA LYS A 450 35.06 -9.27 12.99
C LYS A 450 35.87 -9.58 14.26
N MET A 451 35.29 -9.39 15.44
CA MET A 451 35.93 -9.72 16.71
C MET A 451 36.29 -11.21 16.80
N GLN A 452 35.38 -12.11 16.39
CA GLN A 452 35.66 -13.55 16.38
C GLN A 452 36.75 -13.93 15.37
N ALA A 453 36.79 -13.29 14.20
CA ALA A 453 37.85 -13.51 13.22
C ALA A 453 39.22 -13.13 13.79
N TYR A 454 39.29 -12.00 14.50
CA TYR A 454 40.50 -11.58 15.21
C TYR A 454 40.89 -12.55 16.32
N GLN A 455 39.95 -13.00 17.15
CA GLN A 455 40.22 -13.99 18.20
C GLN A 455 40.71 -15.33 17.63
N ARG A 456 40.13 -15.80 16.53
CA ARG A 456 40.61 -17.00 15.82
C ARG A 456 42.04 -16.83 15.33
N GLN A 457 42.38 -15.66 14.80
CA GLN A 457 43.74 -15.37 14.38
C GLN A 457 44.73 -15.37 15.54
N LEU A 458 44.40 -14.71 16.66
CA LEU A 458 45.25 -14.74 17.85
C LEU A 458 45.45 -16.16 18.39
N LEU A 459 44.40 -16.99 18.34
CA LEU A 459 44.51 -18.41 18.72
C LEU A 459 45.43 -19.16 17.77
N LEU A 460 45.32 -18.94 16.45
CA LEU A 460 46.20 -19.55 15.46
C LEU A 460 47.66 -19.13 15.65
N GLU A 461 47.92 -17.85 15.88
CA GLU A 461 49.26 -17.32 16.17
C GLU A 461 49.84 -17.99 17.42
N LYS A 462 49.05 -18.09 18.50
CA LYS A 462 49.46 -18.81 19.72
C LYS A 462 49.78 -20.28 19.46
N ILE A 463 48.95 -20.98 18.68
CA ILE A 463 49.19 -22.37 18.30
C ILE A 463 50.47 -22.50 17.46
N MET A 464 50.72 -21.57 16.54
CA MET A 464 51.95 -21.54 15.75
C MET A 464 53.18 -21.34 16.64
N ASP A 465 53.14 -20.41 17.59
CA ASP A 465 54.23 -20.18 18.54
C ASP A 465 54.49 -21.40 19.44
N GLU A 466 53.43 -22.07 19.91
CA GLU A 466 53.56 -23.31 20.69
C GLU A 466 54.10 -24.47 19.83
N ASN A 467 53.69 -24.56 18.56
CA ASN A 467 54.23 -25.52 17.61
C ASN A 467 55.71 -25.26 17.32
N GLU A 468 56.12 -24.00 17.19
CA GLU A 468 57.52 -23.64 17.00
C GLU A 468 58.35 -24.00 18.25
N LYS A 469 57.86 -23.68 19.45
CA LYS A 469 58.52 -24.06 20.71
C LYS A 469 58.65 -25.58 20.84
N THR A 470 57.61 -26.34 20.51
CA THR A 470 57.67 -27.81 20.55
C THR A 470 58.62 -28.36 19.50
N ALA A 471 58.66 -27.78 18.29
CA ALA A 471 59.65 -28.13 17.26
C ALA A 471 61.08 -27.85 17.72
N GLN A 472 61.32 -26.70 18.35
CA GLN A 472 62.63 -26.35 18.94
C GLN A 472 63.04 -27.34 20.03
N LEU A 473 62.11 -27.73 20.92
CA LEU A 473 62.37 -28.75 21.96
C LEU A 473 62.67 -30.13 21.37
N LEU A 474 61.96 -30.52 20.30
CA LEU A 474 62.24 -31.77 19.58
C LEU A 474 63.62 -31.74 18.91
N ALA A 475 63.98 -30.62 18.27
CA ALA A 475 65.30 -30.43 17.68
C ALA A 475 66.41 -30.49 18.74
N GLN A 476 66.23 -29.82 19.88
CA GLN A 476 67.17 -29.90 21.02
C GLN A 476 67.29 -31.32 21.56
N ARG A 477 66.17 -32.05 21.68
CA ARG A 477 66.19 -33.46 22.10
C ARG A 477 66.94 -34.34 21.11
N GLN A 478 66.72 -34.16 19.80
CA GLN A 478 67.44 -34.88 18.75
C GLN A 478 68.93 -34.58 18.82
N PHE A 479 69.31 -33.31 18.97
CA PHE A 479 70.70 -32.90 19.14
C PHE A 479 71.37 -33.57 20.35
N ILE A 480 70.69 -33.64 21.50
CA ILE A 480 71.22 -34.36 22.68
C ILE A 480 71.34 -35.86 22.42
N GLN A 481 70.39 -36.47 21.70
CA GLN A 481 70.48 -37.89 21.33
C GLN A 481 71.64 -38.18 20.38
N GLU A 482 71.86 -37.33 19.38
CA GLU A 482 73.00 -37.40 18.47
C GLU A 482 74.31 -37.22 19.22
N GLN A 483 74.38 -36.26 20.15
CA GLN A 483 75.54 -36.06 21.01
C GLN A 483 75.82 -37.30 21.87
N ARG A 484 74.78 -37.95 22.43
CA ARG A 484 74.93 -39.21 23.18
C ARG A 484 75.38 -40.36 22.28
N LYS A 485 74.84 -40.48 21.06
CA LYS A 485 75.30 -41.49 20.09
C LYS A 485 76.77 -41.26 19.72
N ALA A 486 77.16 -40.03 19.43
CA ALA A 486 78.54 -39.66 19.13
C ALA A 486 79.49 -39.94 20.31
N ALA A 487 79.09 -39.58 21.53
CA ALA A 487 79.86 -39.87 22.75
C ALA A 487 79.96 -41.37 23.05
N ASN A 488 78.89 -42.14 22.84
CA ASN A 488 78.93 -43.59 22.98
C ASN A 488 79.83 -44.25 21.92
N MET A 489 79.77 -43.76 20.67
CA MET A 489 80.65 -44.21 19.59
C MET A 489 82.11 -43.87 19.90
N SER A 490 82.42 -42.66 20.36
CA SER A 490 83.79 -42.26 20.73
C SER A 490 84.30 -43.03 21.93
N ALA A 491 83.47 -43.27 22.96
CA ALA A 491 83.81 -44.11 24.10
C ALA A 491 84.05 -45.57 23.68
N SER A 492 83.24 -46.11 22.76
CA SER A 492 83.44 -47.45 22.18
C SER A 492 84.75 -47.55 21.39
N LEU A 493 85.05 -46.56 20.54
CA LEU A 493 86.32 -46.47 19.83
C LEU A 493 87.50 -46.37 20.80
N HIS A 494 87.38 -45.59 21.87
CA HIS A 494 88.41 -45.49 22.90
C HIS A 494 88.63 -46.82 23.62
N ARG A 495 87.55 -47.53 24.00
CA ARG A 495 87.64 -48.89 24.57
C ARG A 495 88.31 -49.87 23.61
N ASN A 496 87.94 -49.84 22.33
CA ASN A 496 88.57 -50.68 21.32
C ASN A 496 90.07 -50.35 21.17
N LYS A 497 90.44 -49.06 21.19
CA LYS A 497 91.84 -48.63 21.15
C LYS A 497 92.62 -49.08 22.38
N VAL A 498 92.04 -48.97 23.57
CA VAL A 498 92.63 -49.48 24.82
C VAL A 498 92.78 -51.00 24.77
N ASN A 499 91.77 -51.73 24.26
CA ASN A 499 91.86 -53.18 24.06
C ASN A 499 92.96 -53.57 23.06
N GLN A 500 93.08 -52.86 21.94
CA GLN A 500 94.18 -53.05 20.97
C GLN A 500 95.55 -52.74 21.59
N LEU A 501 95.65 -51.70 22.43
CA LEU A 501 96.87 -51.39 23.19
C LEU A 501 97.19 -52.49 24.21
N MET A 502 96.18 -53.05 24.89
CA MET A 502 96.38 -54.19 25.80
C MET A 502 96.76 -55.47 25.04
N GLU A 503 96.19 -55.74 23.88
CA GLU A 503 96.55 -56.88 23.02
C GLU A 503 97.98 -56.74 22.46
N SER A 504 98.36 -55.55 22.00
CA SER A 504 99.74 -55.28 21.57
C SER A 504 100.72 -55.41 22.74
N MET A 505 100.38 -54.94 23.95
CA MET A 505 101.19 -55.18 25.15
C MET A 505 101.30 -56.66 25.52
N LYS A 506 100.23 -57.45 25.36
CA LYS A 506 100.26 -58.91 25.60
C LYS A 506 101.20 -59.65 24.64
N ASN A 507 101.42 -59.10 23.45
CA ASN A 507 102.35 -59.65 22.44
C ASN A 507 103.81 -59.21 22.64
N ILE A 508 104.09 -58.23 23.53
CA ILE A 508 105.46 -57.82 23.85
C ILE A 508 106.03 -58.78 24.89
N HIS A 509 106.93 -59.67 24.45
CA HIS A 509 107.57 -60.72 25.28
C HIS A 509 108.59 -60.22 26.34
N ASN A 510 108.69 -58.90 26.56
CA ASN A 510 109.68 -58.28 27.48
C ASN A 510 109.05 -57.15 28.33
N ILE A 511 107.94 -57.43 29.02
CA ILE A 511 107.25 -56.46 29.90
C ILE A 511 108.11 -56.02 31.10
N GLU A 512 109.08 -56.82 31.53
CA GLU A 512 109.93 -56.52 32.70
C GLU A 512 110.86 -55.31 32.52
N LYS A 513 111.12 -54.84 31.29
CA LYS A 513 112.01 -53.69 31.05
C LYS A 513 111.31 -52.33 31.08
N LEU A 514 109.98 -52.28 31.16
CA LEU A 514 109.19 -51.05 31.06
C LEU A 514 108.62 -50.52 32.38
N ALA A 515 108.75 -51.25 33.49
CA ALA A 515 108.24 -50.80 34.80
C ALA A 515 109.16 -51.22 35.96
N PRO A 516 110.29 -50.54 36.20
CA PRO A 516 111.21 -50.86 37.29
C PRO A 516 110.73 -50.39 38.69
N GLY A 517 109.48 -49.93 38.83
CA GLY A 517 108.99 -49.33 40.09
C GLY A 517 107.49 -49.47 40.37
N GLY A 518 106.76 -50.31 39.64
CA GLY A 518 105.37 -50.66 39.98
C GLY A 518 104.29 -49.62 39.66
N THR A 519 104.63 -48.45 39.11
CA THR A 519 103.64 -47.50 38.58
C THR A 519 103.92 -47.22 37.11
N VAL A 520 102.91 -47.47 36.27
CA VAL A 520 102.97 -47.26 34.82
C VAL A 520 102.12 -46.06 34.47
N ASP A 521 102.74 -45.01 33.92
CA ASP A 521 102.05 -43.80 33.48
C ASP A 521 101.44 -44.01 32.09
N VAL A 522 100.11 -44.03 32.03
CA VAL A 522 99.32 -44.26 30.80
C VAL A 522 99.61 -43.19 29.73
N SER A 523 100.05 -41.99 30.13
CA SER A 523 100.40 -40.91 29.20
C SER A 523 101.74 -41.16 28.47
N GLN A 524 102.70 -41.84 29.10
CA GLN A 524 104.01 -42.14 28.49
C GLN A 524 103.92 -43.33 27.50
N LEU A 525 103.06 -44.31 27.79
CA LEU A 525 102.83 -45.47 26.92
C LEU A 525 102.12 -45.12 25.61
N THR A 526 101.20 -44.17 25.64
CA THR A 526 100.49 -43.71 24.45
C THR A 526 101.38 -42.87 23.52
N ALA A 527 102.39 -42.19 24.06
CA ALA A 527 103.37 -41.44 23.27
C ALA A 527 104.39 -42.36 22.55
N GLN A 528 104.82 -43.47 23.18
CA GLN A 528 105.79 -44.40 22.56
C GLN A 528 105.17 -45.32 21.50
N LEU A 529 103.89 -45.68 21.62
CA LEU A 529 103.19 -46.50 20.62
C LEU A 529 102.67 -45.69 19.42
N GLY A 530 102.64 -44.35 19.50
CA GLY A 530 102.33 -43.48 18.36
C GLY A 530 103.52 -43.16 17.46
N SER A 531 104.75 -43.51 17.86
CA SER A 531 105.98 -43.34 17.09
C SER A 531 106.48 -44.62 16.41
N LEU A 532 105.72 -45.71 16.50
CA LEU A 532 105.83 -46.93 15.70
C LEU A 532 104.69 -46.95 14.70
#